data_AF-A0A744FFL3-F1
#
_entry.id   AF-A0A744FFL3-F1
#
_cell.length_a   1.000
_cell.length_b   1.000
_cell.length_c   1.000
_cell.angle_alpha   90.00
_cell.angle_beta   90.00
_cell.angle_gamma   90.00
#
_symmetry.space_group_name_H-M   'P 1'
#
loop_
_entity.id
_entity.type
_entity.pdbx_description
1 polymer ?
#
loop_
_entity_poly.entity_id
_entity_poly.type
_entity_poly.pdbx_seq_one_letter_code
_entity_poly.pdbx_strand_id
1 'polypeptide(L)'
;MKSLLTLAKDLEQQSKAQQQRTGEMLKTAFSEHEKSVKAELNASAKRISDAISAHEKGMKEAMQSNRLNVLRMVGRTWLTIAMVSVLLIGTSGSILWWQGKKIVSNTETLSQQEDSLEKLNILTWGVRYQAYRDGRRFLVMPSGTKPEVIPFEGTYWIQLKQE
;
A
#
# COMPACT_ATOMS: atom_id res chain seq x y z
N MET A 1 12.35 103.39 44.68
CA MET A 1 11.09 102.60 44.64
C MET A 1 10.51 102.47 43.23
N LYS A 2 10.40 103.53 42.41
CA LYS A 2 9.82 103.44 41.05
C LYS A 2 10.55 102.46 40.10
N SER A 3 11.88 102.37 40.15
CA SER A 3 12.69 101.48 39.28
C SER A 3 12.47 99.99 39.54
N LEU A 4 12.32 99.59 40.81
CA LEU A 4 12.07 98.20 41.19
C LEU A 4 10.66 97.75 40.79
N LEU A 5 9.69 98.67 40.85
CA LEU A 5 8.31 98.38 40.46
C LEU A 5 8.19 98.21 38.94
N THR A 6 8.90 99.03 38.15
CA THR A 6 9.00 98.81 36.69
C THR A 6 9.74 97.52 36.34
N LEU A 7 10.82 97.17 37.04
CA LEU A 7 11.55 95.91 36.81
C LEU A 7 10.68 94.68 37.12
N ALA A 8 9.96 94.71 38.24
CA ALA A 8 9.06 93.62 38.63
C ALA A 8 7.92 93.43 37.62
N LYS A 9 7.37 94.54 37.10
CA LYS A 9 6.32 94.51 36.08
C LYS A 9 6.83 93.97 34.73
N ASP A 10 8.05 94.33 34.35
CA ASP A 10 8.71 93.84 33.13
C ASP A 10 9.01 92.34 33.22
N LEU A 11 9.53 91.88 34.37
CA LEU A 11 9.75 90.46 34.65
C LEU A 11 8.46 89.64 34.64
N GLU A 12 7.38 90.15 35.24
CA GLU A 12 6.08 89.49 35.21
C GLU A 12 5.55 89.36 33.78
N GLN A 13 5.70 90.41 32.98
CA GLN A 13 5.25 90.44 31.59
C GLN A 13 6.09 89.52 30.70
N GLN A 14 7.41 89.49 30.91
CA GLN A 14 8.34 88.59 30.23
C GLN A 14 8.09 87.13 30.62
N SER A 15 7.81 86.85 31.89
CA SER A 15 7.45 85.51 32.38
C SER A 15 6.16 84.98 31.72
N LYS A 16 5.11 85.81 31.65
CA LYS A 16 3.86 85.46 30.96
C LYS A 16 4.07 85.22 29.46
N ALA A 17 4.84 86.08 28.81
CA ALA A 17 5.18 85.92 27.40
C ALA A 17 6.01 84.64 27.14
N GLN A 18 6.94 84.32 28.04
CA GLN A 18 7.74 83.10 27.96
C GLN A 18 6.89 81.85 28.19
N GLN A 19 5.99 81.84 29.18
CA GLN A 19 5.05 80.75 29.40
C GLN A 19 4.15 80.50 28.18
N GLN A 20 3.64 81.57 27.56
CA GLN A 20 2.84 81.45 26.34
C GLN A 20 3.64 80.85 25.18
N ARG A 21 4.86 81.36 24.94
CA ARG A 21 5.77 80.83 23.89
C ARG A 21 6.13 79.36 24.11
N THR A 22 6.45 78.97 25.35
CA THR A 22 6.73 77.58 25.69
C THR A 22 5.49 76.70 25.51
N GLY A 23 4.30 77.19 25.89
CA GLY A 23 3.04 76.48 25.69
C GLY A 23 2.72 76.24 24.21
N GLU A 24 2.89 77.25 23.36
CA GLU A 24 2.69 77.12 21.91
C GLU A 24 3.73 76.20 21.25
N MET A 25 5.00 76.31 21.66
CA MET A 25 6.06 75.44 21.18
C MET A 25 5.78 73.96 21.53
N LEU A 26 5.38 73.68 22.78
CA LEU A 26 5.02 72.33 23.22
C LEU A 26 3.80 71.81 22.46
N LYS A 27 2.75 72.62 22.31
CA LYS A 27 1.55 72.22 21.55
C LYS A 27 1.89 71.86 20.11
N THR A 28 2.79 72.61 19.48
CA THR A 28 3.25 72.35 18.11
C THR A 28 4.05 71.05 18.04
N ALA A 29 5.03 70.88 18.92
CA ALA A 29 5.85 69.67 18.98
C ALA A 29 5.02 68.41 19.26
N PHE A 30 4.06 68.47 20.19
CA PHE A 30 3.15 67.35 20.47
C PHE A 30 2.23 67.05 19.29
N SER A 31 1.70 68.07 18.61
CA SER A 31 0.87 67.89 17.41
C SER A 31 1.66 67.24 16.26
N GLU A 32 2.91 67.64 16.04
CA GLU A 32 3.79 67.00 15.04
C GLU A 32 4.13 65.57 15.42
N HIS A 33 4.48 65.32 16.69
CA HIS A 33 4.77 63.98 17.18
C HIS A 33 3.55 63.06 17.05
N GLU A 34 2.35 63.51 17.41
CA GLU A 34 1.13 62.72 17.26
C GLU A 34 0.85 62.36 15.80
N LYS A 35 1.07 63.30 14.86
CA LYS A 35 0.97 63.03 13.43
C LYS A 35 2.00 62.00 12.97
N SER A 36 3.25 62.12 13.41
CA SER A 36 4.32 61.19 13.08
C SER A 36 4.03 59.79 13.61
N VAL A 37 3.61 59.67 14.88
CA VAL A 37 3.23 58.40 15.48
C VAL A 37 2.07 57.75 14.74
N LYS A 38 1.01 58.51 14.41
CA LYS A 38 -0.12 57.99 13.63
C LYS A 38 0.30 57.51 12.24
N ALA A 39 1.20 58.25 11.58
CA ALA A 39 1.73 57.85 10.28
C ALA A 39 2.52 56.54 10.37
N GLU A 40 3.42 56.41 11.36
CA GLU A 40 4.20 55.19 11.54
C GLU A 40 3.35 54.00 11.97
N LEU A 41 2.33 54.23 12.81
CA LEU A 41 1.39 53.17 13.23
C LEU A 41 0.59 52.64 12.03
N ASN A 42 0.10 53.53 11.16
CA ASN A 42 -0.58 53.14 9.93
C ASN A 42 0.36 52.41 8.96
N ALA A 43 1.59 52.89 8.82
CA ALA A 43 2.60 52.23 8.00
C ALA A 43 2.93 50.83 8.55
N SER A 44 3.07 50.68 9.87
CA SER A 44 3.32 49.41 10.55
C SER A 44 2.14 48.45 10.37
N ALA A 45 0.91 48.90 10.60
CA ALA A 45 -0.29 48.10 10.38
C ALA A 45 -0.38 47.58 8.93
N LYS A 46 -0.05 48.43 7.95
CA LYS A 46 0.01 48.03 6.54
C LYS A 46 1.10 46.97 6.29
N ARG A 47 2.32 47.19 6.79
CA ARG A 47 3.43 46.22 6.66
C ARG A 47 3.07 44.86 7.27
N ILE A 48 2.43 44.86 8.44
CA ILE A 48 1.98 43.63 9.11
C ILE A 48 0.90 42.93 8.27
N SER A 49 -0.08 43.68 7.77
CA SER A 49 -1.14 43.13 6.90
C SER A 49 -0.57 42.52 5.62
N ASP A 50 0.37 43.21 4.97
CA ASP A 50 1.02 42.74 3.75
C ASP A 50 1.85 41.47 4.02
N ALA A 51 2.58 41.43 5.14
CA ALA A 51 3.35 40.26 5.54
C ALA A 51 2.45 39.06 5.87
N ILE A 52 1.32 39.26 6.55
CA ILE A 52 0.33 38.21 6.83
C ILE A 52 -0.25 37.67 5.53
N SER A 53 -0.65 38.54 4.60
CA SER A 53 -1.20 38.15 3.30
C SER A 53 -0.19 37.35 2.47
N ALA A 54 1.06 37.81 2.41
CA ALA A 54 2.13 37.09 1.74
C ALA A 54 2.40 35.71 2.38
N HIS A 55 2.40 35.65 3.71
CA HIS A 55 2.59 34.41 4.45
C HIS A 55 1.43 33.42 4.22
N GLU A 56 0.18 33.88 4.24
CA GLU A 56 -0.99 33.04 3.96
C GLU A 56 -0.95 32.47 2.54
N LYS A 57 -0.56 33.30 1.56
CA LYS A 57 -0.40 32.87 0.17
C LYS A 57 0.69 31.80 0.05
N GLY A 58 1.87 32.04 0.63
CA GLY A 58 2.97 31.06 0.64
C GLY A 58 2.58 29.75 1.31
N MET A 59 1.84 29.81 2.43
CA MET A 59 1.36 28.62 3.13
C MET A 59 0.33 27.83 2.29
N LYS A 60 -0.58 28.51 1.58
CA LYS A 60 -1.53 27.84 0.66
C LYS A 60 -0.81 27.15 -0.49
N GLU A 61 0.17 27.81 -1.10
CA GLU A 61 0.98 27.23 -2.20
C GLU A 61 1.80 26.02 -1.72
N ALA A 62 2.44 26.13 -0.55
CA ALA A 62 3.16 25.03 0.06
C ALA A 62 2.23 23.86 0.43
N MET A 63 1.05 24.13 0.99
CA MET A 63 0.07 23.10 1.32
C MET A 63 -0.48 22.41 0.07
N GLN A 64 -0.76 23.16 -1.00
CA GLN A 64 -1.27 22.62 -2.26
C GLN A 64 -0.22 21.73 -2.93
N SER A 65 1.04 22.17 -3.00
CA SER A 65 2.14 21.37 -3.54
C SER A 65 2.41 20.13 -2.69
N ASN A 66 2.41 20.25 -1.36
CA ASN A 66 2.55 19.11 -0.45
C ASN A 66 1.41 18.11 -0.62
N ARG A 67 0.15 18.57 -0.71
CA ARG A 67 -1.02 17.70 -0.93
C ARG A 67 -0.88 16.90 -2.23
N LEU A 68 -0.47 17.54 -3.32
CA LEU A 68 -0.27 16.87 -4.59
C LEU A 68 0.85 15.84 -4.52
N ASN A 69 1.95 16.19 -3.86
CA ASN A 69 3.10 15.30 -3.71
C ASN A 69 2.77 14.07 -2.86
N VAL A 70 2.07 14.26 -1.74
CA VAL A 70 1.58 13.17 -0.88
C VAL A 70 0.61 12.26 -1.65
N LEU A 71 -0.35 12.83 -2.40
CA LEU A 71 -1.26 12.04 -3.25
C LEU A 71 -0.50 11.18 -4.27
N ARG A 72 0.50 11.75 -4.94
CA ARG A 72 1.32 11.03 -5.91
C ARG A 72 2.13 9.92 -5.26
N MET A 73 2.69 10.16 -4.07
CA MET A 73 3.47 9.17 -3.33
C MET A 73 2.58 8.02 -2.86
N VAL A 74 1.45 8.31 -2.23
CA VAL A 74 0.47 7.31 -1.79
C VAL A 74 -0.03 6.50 -2.98
N GLY A 75 -0.40 7.15 -4.08
CA GLY A 75 -0.84 6.49 -5.30
C GLY A 75 0.22 5.54 -5.88
N ARG A 76 1.50 5.96 -5.91
CA ARG A 76 2.60 5.12 -6.39
C ARG A 76 2.82 3.90 -5.49
N THR A 77 2.78 4.06 -4.17
CA THR A 77 2.93 2.95 -3.22
C THR A 77 1.80 1.93 -3.38
N TRP A 78 0.54 2.38 -3.40
CA TRP A 78 -0.61 1.50 -3.60
C TRP A 78 -0.58 0.78 -4.96
N LEU A 79 -0.16 1.47 -6.02
CA LEU A 79 0.00 0.87 -7.34
C LEU A 79 1.05 -0.24 -7.33
N THR A 80 2.19 -0.03 -6.66
CA THR A 80 3.22 -1.08 -6.53
C THR A 80 2.72 -2.28 -5.73
N ILE A 81 2.00 -2.06 -4.63
CA ILE A 81 1.40 -3.14 -3.84
C ILE A 81 0.40 -3.94 -4.67
N ALA A 82 -0.48 -3.27 -5.42
CA ALA A 82 -1.44 -3.91 -6.30
C ALA A 82 -0.74 -4.73 -7.39
N MET A 83 0.29 -4.17 -8.03
CA MET A 83 1.06 -4.86 -9.08
C MET A 83 1.71 -6.14 -8.55
N VAL A 84 2.39 -6.07 -7.40
CA VAL A 84 3.04 -7.24 -6.79
C VAL A 84 1.99 -8.29 -6.39
N SER A 85 0.85 -7.85 -5.83
CA SER A 85 -0.23 -8.77 -5.44
C SER A 85 -0.81 -9.50 -6.64
N VAL A 86 -1.10 -8.79 -7.73
CA VAL A 86 -1.60 -9.39 -8.98
C VAL A 86 -0.57 -10.36 -9.56
N LEU A 87 0.71 -10.00 -9.54
CA LEU A 87 1.77 -10.88 -10.03
C LEU A 87 1.85 -12.19 -9.23
N LEU A 88 1.80 -12.10 -7.89
CA LEU A 88 1.82 -13.27 -7.01
C LEU A 88 0.59 -14.17 -7.16
N ILE A 89 -0.60 -13.57 -7.29
CA ILE A 89 -1.84 -14.31 -7.53
C ILE A 89 -1.81 -14.96 -8.91
N GLY A 90 -1.34 -14.24 -9.93
CA GLY A 90 -1.21 -14.76 -11.29
C GLY A 90 -0.27 -15.95 -11.37
N THR A 91 0.91 -15.87 -10.77
CA THR A 91 1.88 -16.96 -10.77
C THR A 91 1.37 -18.18 -9.98
N SER A 92 0.87 -17.96 -8.76
CA SER A 92 0.39 -19.03 -7.89
C SER A 92 -0.89 -19.69 -8.42
N GLY A 93 -1.84 -18.89 -8.89
CA GLY A 93 -3.11 -19.36 -9.45
C GLY A 93 -2.91 -20.17 -10.73
N SER A 94 -1.96 -19.78 -11.59
CA SER A 94 -1.65 -20.53 -12.81
C SER A 94 -1.11 -21.93 -12.50
N ILE A 95 -0.26 -22.04 -11.48
CA ILE A 95 0.31 -23.34 -11.06
C ILE A 95 -0.78 -24.23 -10.47
N LEU A 96 -1.65 -23.69 -9.60
CA LEU A 96 -2.77 -24.43 -9.03
C LEU A 96 -3.73 -24.95 -10.09
N TRP A 97 -4.06 -24.12 -11.09
CA TRP A 97 -4.89 -24.53 -12.21
C TRP A 97 -4.29 -25.70 -12.99
N TRP A 98 -2.99 -25.60 -13.31
CA TRP A 98 -2.28 -26.67 -14.03
C TRP A 98 -2.24 -27.98 -13.23
N GLN A 99 -1.96 -27.90 -11.93
CA GLN A 99 -1.99 -29.07 -11.05
C GLN A 99 -3.39 -29.70 -11.00
N GLY A 100 -4.44 -28.89 -10.88
CA GLY A 100 -5.83 -29.36 -10.90
C GLY A 100 -6.18 -30.10 -12.20
N LYS A 101 -5.78 -29.57 -13.36
CA LYS A 101 -5.98 -30.24 -14.66
C LYS A 101 -5.28 -31.60 -14.73
N LYS A 102 -4.08 -31.73 -14.18
CA LYS A 102 -3.37 -33.02 -14.14
C LYS A 102 -4.04 -34.02 -13.21
N ILE A 103 -4.55 -33.58 -12.05
CA ILE A 103 -5.26 -34.46 -11.12
C ILE A 103 -6.50 -35.05 -11.79
N VAL A 104 -7.32 -34.22 -12.44
CA VAL A 104 -8.55 -34.67 -13.12
C VAL A 104 -8.24 -35.68 -14.23
N SER A 105 -7.26 -35.39 -15.09
CA SER A 105 -6.87 -36.31 -16.16
C SER A 105 -6.30 -37.63 -15.61
N ASN A 106 -5.54 -37.56 -14.51
CA ASN A 106 -5.00 -38.75 -13.86
C ASN A 106 -6.12 -39.60 -13.23
N THR A 107 -7.15 -38.98 -12.63
CA THR A 107 -8.30 -39.71 -12.07
C THR A 107 -9.11 -40.41 -13.17
N GLU A 108 -9.32 -39.76 -14.32
CA GLU A 108 -9.99 -40.40 -15.46
C GLU A 108 -9.18 -41.57 -16.01
N THR A 109 -7.85 -41.41 -16.12
CA THR A 109 -6.96 -42.48 -16.58
C THR A 109 -6.92 -43.65 -15.61
N LEU A 110 -6.91 -43.39 -14.30
CA LEU A 110 -6.95 -44.43 -13.27
C LEU A 110 -8.26 -45.21 -13.33
N SER A 111 -9.40 -44.53 -13.51
CA SER A 111 -10.69 -45.21 -13.69
C SER A 111 -10.70 -46.10 -14.93
N GLN A 112 -10.14 -45.64 -16.06
CA GLN A 112 -10.05 -46.45 -17.27
C GLN A 112 -9.10 -47.65 -17.13
N GLN A 113 -8.01 -47.46 -16.38
CA GLN A 113 -7.08 -48.55 -16.07
C GLN A 113 -7.74 -49.58 -15.15
N GLU A 114 -8.51 -49.15 -14.16
CA GLU A 114 -9.28 -50.03 -13.28
C GLU A 114 -10.28 -50.87 -14.09
N ASP A 115 -11.09 -50.25 -14.95
CA ASP A 115 -12.03 -50.97 -15.83
C ASP A 115 -11.33 -51.97 -16.76
N SER A 116 -10.17 -51.57 -17.32
CA SER A 116 -9.38 -52.45 -18.19
C SER A 116 -8.77 -53.62 -17.44
N LEU A 117 -8.30 -53.38 -16.21
CA LEU A 117 -7.78 -54.42 -15.33
C LEU A 117 -8.89 -55.36 -14.89
N GLU A 118 -10.09 -54.87 -14.59
CA GLU A 118 -11.25 -55.70 -14.27
C GLU A 118 -11.63 -56.59 -15.46
N LYS A 119 -11.72 -56.02 -16.66
CA LYS A 119 -12.00 -56.78 -17.88
C LYS A 119 -10.94 -57.83 -18.17
N LEU A 120 -9.66 -57.50 -18.03
CA LEU A 120 -8.58 -58.47 -18.18
C LEU A 120 -8.63 -59.55 -17.10
N ASN A 121 -8.93 -59.19 -15.86
CA ASN A 121 -9.07 -60.13 -14.75
C ASN A 121 -10.23 -61.12 -14.99
N ILE A 122 -11.34 -60.67 -15.57
CA ILE A 122 -12.45 -61.54 -16.02
C ILE A 122 -12.00 -62.48 -17.13
N LEU A 123 -11.30 -61.97 -18.15
CA LEU A 123 -10.82 -62.78 -19.28
C LEU A 123 -9.74 -63.79 -18.89
N THR A 124 -8.86 -63.44 -17.95
CA THR A 124 -7.78 -64.32 -17.48
C THR A 124 -8.18 -65.17 -16.28
N TRP A 125 -9.45 -65.12 -15.85
CA TRP A 125 -9.94 -65.79 -14.64
C TRP A 125 -9.07 -65.49 -13.41
N GLY A 126 -8.49 -64.28 -13.34
CA GLY A 126 -7.60 -63.85 -12.26
C GLY A 126 -6.22 -64.53 -12.19
N VAL A 127 -5.81 -65.26 -13.22
CA VAL A 127 -4.45 -65.83 -13.30
C VAL A 127 -3.43 -64.72 -13.56
N ARG A 128 -2.37 -64.69 -12.75
CA ARG A 128 -1.27 -63.71 -12.84
C ARG A 128 0.04 -64.40 -13.15
N TYR A 129 0.85 -63.79 -14.00
CA TYR A 129 2.21 -64.25 -14.28
C TYR A 129 3.21 -63.51 -13.37
N GLN A 130 4.08 -64.24 -12.67
CA GLN A 130 5.19 -63.67 -11.89
C GLN A 130 6.52 -64.29 -12.30
N ALA A 131 7.49 -63.43 -12.58
CA ALA A 131 8.88 -63.82 -12.81
C ALA A 131 9.76 -63.34 -11.65
N TYR A 132 10.47 -64.26 -11.00
CA TYR A 132 11.42 -63.94 -9.95
C TYR A 132 12.78 -63.59 -10.52
N ARG A 133 13.57 -62.81 -9.77
CA ARG A 133 14.97 -62.43 -10.13
C ARG A 133 15.90 -63.64 -10.32
N ASP A 134 15.48 -64.81 -9.84
CA ASP A 134 16.16 -66.10 -9.94
C ASP A 134 15.79 -66.88 -11.22
N GLY A 135 15.22 -66.23 -12.24
CA GLY A 135 14.88 -66.82 -13.54
C GLY A 135 13.64 -67.73 -13.56
N ARG A 136 13.11 -68.09 -12.39
CA ARG A 136 11.88 -68.90 -12.26
C ARG A 136 10.63 -68.08 -12.61
N ARG A 137 9.74 -68.68 -13.38
CA ARG A 137 8.48 -68.10 -13.89
C ARG A 137 7.31 -68.93 -13.37
N PHE A 138 6.33 -68.27 -12.76
CA PHE A 138 5.17 -68.93 -12.13
C PHE A 138 3.87 -68.33 -12.67
N LEU A 139 2.87 -69.19 -12.86
CA LEU A 139 1.48 -68.80 -13.02
C LEU A 139 0.81 -68.90 -11.65
N VAL A 140 0.41 -67.75 -11.11
CA VAL A 140 -0.29 -67.63 -9.83
C VAL A 140 -1.78 -67.68 -10.12
N MET A 141 -2.45 -68.70 -9.60
CA MET A 141 -3.90 -68.84 -9.73
C MET A 141 -4.62 -68.09 -8.62
N PRO A 142 -5.88 -67.67 -8.85
CA PRO A 142 -6.74 -67.17 -7.78
C PRO A 142 -7.04 -68.28 -6.76
N SER A 143 -7.35 -67.86 -5.54
CA SER A 143 -7.79 -68.75 -4.46
C SER A 143 -9.05 -69.52 -4.86
N GLY A 144 -9.07 -70.84 -4.63
CA GLY A 144 -10.22 -71.72 -4.93
C GLY A 144 -10.17 -72.39 -6.31
N THR A 145 -9.08 -72.20 -7.08
CA THR A 145 -8.89 -72.83 -8.39
C THR A 145 -7.77 -73.87 -8.34
N LYS A 146 -8.04 -75.08 -8.85
CA LYS A 146 -7.05 -76.16 -8.96
C LYS A 146 -6.52 -76.27 -10.42
N PRO A 147 -5.19 -76.30 -10.62
CA PRO A 147 -4.60 -76.52 -11.94
C PRO A 147 -4.59 -78.00 -12.26
N GLU A 148 -5.04 -78.36 -13.45
CA GLU A 148 -4.89 -79.71 -14.00
C GLU A 148 -4.17 -79.63 -15.33
N VAL A 149 -3.04 -80.34 -15.45
CA VAL A 149 -2.23 -80.33 -16.67
C VAL A 149 -2.75 -81.42 -17.61
N ILE A 150 -3.19 -81.03 -18.80
CA ILE A 150 -3.76 -81.94 -19.80
C ILE A 150 -2.93 -81.82 -21.09
N PRO A 151 -2.50 -82.94 -21.69
CA PRO A 151 -1.90 -82.92 -23.01
C PRO A 151 -2.97 -82.60 -24.07
N PHE A 152 -2.82 -81.49 -24.78
CA PHE A 152 -3.74 -81.05 -25.83
C PHE A 152 -2.97 -80.45 -27.00
N GLU A 153 -3.28 -80.90 -28.22
CA GLU A 153 -2.64 -80.44 -29.47
C GLU A 153 -1.10 -80.40 -29.41
N GLY A 154 -0.47 -81.47 -28.91
CA GLY A 154 1.00 -81.58 -28.84
C GLY A 154 1.67 -80.67 -27.81
N THR A 155 0.90 -79.98 -26.97
CA THR A 155 1.38 -79.08 -25.92
C THR A 155 0.73 -79.42 -24.57
N TYR A 156 1.33 -79.00 -23.45
CA TYR A 156 0.73 -79.12 -22.12
C TYR A 156 -0.15 -77.89 -21.82
N TRP A 157 -1.45 -78.11 -21.64
CA TRP A 157 -2.42 -77.08 -21.27
C TRP A 157 -2.76 -77.18 -19.79
N ILE A 158 -3.05 -76.07 -19.14
CA ILE A 158 -3.50 -76.04 -17.74
C ILE A 158 -4.99 -75.74 -17.72
N GLN A 159 -5.81 -76.73 -17.38
CA GLN A 159 -7.22 -76.55 -17.11
C GLN A 159 -7.38 -76.01 -15.68
N LEU A 160 -8.18 -74.96 -15.55
CA LEU A 160 -8.53 -74.37 -14.26
C LEU A 160 -9.89 -74.91 -13.85
N LYS A 161 -9.95 -75.68 -12.76
CA LYS A 161 -11.22 -76.15 -12.16
C LYS A 161 -11.51 -75.30 -10.93
N GLN A 162 -12.67 -74.67 -10.89
CA GLN A 162 -13.18 -73.97 -9.72
C GLN A 162 -13.79 -75.02 -8.77
N GLU A 163 -13.37 -75.04 -7.50
CA GLU A 163 -14.03 -75.86 -6.47
C GLU A 163 -15.39 -75.31 -6.05
#